data_AF-A0A8S3G8F4-F1
#
_entry.id   AF-A0A8S3G8F4-F1
#
_cell.length_a   1.000
_cell.length_b   1.000
_cell.length_c   1.000
_cell.angle_alpha   90.00
_cell.angle_beta   90.00
_cell.angle_gamma   90.00
#
_symmetry.space_group_name_H-M   'P 1'
#
loop_
_entity.id
_entity.type
_entity.pdbx_description
1 polymer ?
#
loop_
_entity_poly.entity_id
_entity_poly.type
_entity_poly.pdbx_seq_one_letter_code
_entity_poly.pdbx_strand_id
1 'polypeptide(L)'
;SLKQIYGTFNRAMLKKFNNMKPYGDALTNAMVEFFLMTQEQFTVDQQPHYVYSPREMTRWVRGINEAIRHIKDLSPEELVRLWGHEALRLFHDRLIYDYERQWTEKAIDDTAARHFSNVNLNVALKRPILFSDWRAGHYASIEEDDLRQYIHER
;
A
#
# COMPACT_ATOMS: atom_id res chain seq x y z
N SER A 1 -17.95 9.89 -5.74
CA SER A 1 -17.04 9.96 -6.90
C SER A 1 -15.82 9.02 -6.74
N LEU A 2 -14.83 9.32 -5.88
CA LEU A 2 -13.61 8.50 -5.73
C LEU A 2 -13.88 7.03 -5.36
N LYS A 3 -14.70 6.77 -4.33
CA LYS A 3 -15.05 5.40 -3.92
C LYS A 3 -15.69 4.57 -5.04
N GLN A 4 -16.50 5.17 -5.90
CA GLN A 4 -17.15 4.46 -7.00
C GLN A 4 -16.14 4.12 -8.12
N ILE A 5 -15.28 5.09 -8.48
CA ILE A 5 -14.24 4.93 -9.49
C ILE A 5 -13.25 3.85 -9.05
N TYR A 6 -12.60 4.04 -7.88
CA TYR A 6 -11.59 3.11 -7.39
C TYR A 6 -12.19 1.79 -6.88
N GLY A 7 -13.45 1.78 -6.44
CA GLY A 7 -14.17 0.54 -6.14
C GLY A 7 -14.34 -0.35 -7.36
N THR A 8 -14.60 0.25 -8.53
CA THR A 8 -14.68 -0.51 -9.79
C THR A 8 -13.32 -1.12 -10.14
N PHE A 9 -12.25 -0.33 -10.05
CA PHE A 9 -10.89 -0.83 -10.32
C PHE A 9 -10.45 -1.93 -9.35
N ASN A 10 -10.62 -1.71 -8.04
CA ASN A 10 -10.19 -2.66 -7.01
C ASN A 10 -10.96 -3.98 -7.08
N ARG A 11 -12.29 -3.94 -7.28
CA ARG A 11 -13.08 -5.17 -7.47
C ARG A 11 -12.68 -5.92 -8.73
N ALA A 12 -12.38 -5.22 -9.83
CA ALA A 12 -11.92 -5.85 -11.06
C ALA A 12 -10.53 -6.51 -10.87
N MET A 13 -9.61 -5.81 -10.21
CA MET A 13 -8.26 -6.29 -9.89
C MET A 13 -8.29 -7.55 -9.00
N LEU A 14 -9.13 -7.57 -7.97
CA LEU A 14 -9.22 -8.70 -7.04
C LEU A 14 -10.09 -9.86 -7.55
N LYS A 15 -10.82 -9.69 -8.65
CA LYS A 15 -11.77 -10.69 -9.18
C LYS A 15 -11.14 -12.05 -9.46
N LYS A 16 -9.84 -12.09 -9.80
CA LYS A 16 -9.12 -13.34 -10.07
C LYS A 16 -8.84 -14.19 -8.83
N PHE A 17 -8.92 -13.61 -7.63
CA PHE A 17 -8.72 -14.32 -6.37
C PHE A 17 -10.07 -14.50 -5.67
N ASN A 18 -10.57 -15.75 -5.61
CA ASN A 18 -11.90 -16.03 -5.06
C ASN A 18 -12.04 -15.61 -3.59
N ASN A 19 -10.98 -15.76 -2.80
CA ASN A 19 -10.89 -15.38 -1.39
C ASN A 19 -10.79 -13.85 -1.18
N MET A 20 -10.50 -13.05 -2.22
CA MET A 20 -10.32 -11.60 -2.11
C MET A 20 -11.58 -10.78 -2.41
N LYS A 21 -12.65 -11.40 -2.92
CA LYS A 21 -13.91 -10.70 -3.23
C LYS A 21 -14.45 -9.85 -2.06
N PRO A 22 -14.45 -10.32 -0.79
CA PRO A 22 -14.92 -9.52 0.35
C PRO A 22 -14.06 -8.28 0.64
N TYR A 23 -12.80 -8.27 0.21
CA TYR A 23 -11.84 -7.20 0.53
C TYR A 23 -11.88 -6.04 -0.46
N GLY A 24 -12.63 -6.12 -1.56
CA GLY A 24 -12.67 -5.05 -2.57
C GLY A 24 -13.20 -3.71 -2.04
N ASP A 25 -14.25 -3.74 -1.23
CA ASP A 25 -14.82 -2.53 -0.63
C ASP A 25 -13.96 -2.03 0.54
N ALA A 26 -13.43 -2.94 1.37
CA ALA A 26 -12.49 -2.62 2.44
C ALA A 26 -11.24 -1.90 1.91
N LEU A 27 -10.60 -2.46 0.88
CA LEU A 27 -9.44 -1.87 0.20
C LEU A 27 -9.76 -0.47 -0.33
N THR A 28 -10.91 -0.32 -1.00
CA THR A 28 -11.33 0.96 -1.58
C THR A 28 -11.57 2.01 -0.50
N ASN A 29 -12.25 1.64 0.58
CA ASN A 29 -12.52 2.55 1.68
C ASN A 29 -11.22 2.97 2.38
N ALA A 30 -10.31 2.02 2.65
CA ALA A 30 -9.00 2.30 3.23
C ALA A 30 -8.18 3.26 2.37
N MET A 31 -8.07 3.01 1.06
CA MET A 31 -7.31 3.88 0.15
C MET A 31 -7.90 5.29 0.10
N VAL A 32 -9.22 5.42 -0.02
CA VAL A 32 -9.88 6.74 -0.12
C VAL A 32 -9.75 7.51 1.19
N GLU A 33 -9.94 6.85 2.33
CA GLU A 33 -9.79 7.48 3.64
C GLU A 33 -8.36 7.99 3.85
N PHE A 34 -7.36 7.12 3.64
CA PHE A 34 -5.96 7.49 3.79
C PHE A 34 -5.54 8.62 2.83
N PHE A 35 -6.01 8.57 1.58
CA PHE A 35 -5.76 9.63 0.59
C PHE A 35 -6.31 10.98 1.05
N LEU A 36 -7.55 11.02 1.55
CA LEU A 36 -8.17 12.25 2.04
C LEU A 36 -7.46 12.80 3.29
N MET A 37 -7.10 11.92 4.24
CA MET A 37 -6.30 12.32 5.41
C MET A 37 -4.96 12.93 5.01
N THR A 38 -4.28 12.32 4.04
CA THR A 38 -2.98 12.82 3.55
C THR A 38 -3.11 14.16 2.84
N GLN A 39 -4.17 14.33 2.04
CA GLN A 39 -4.46 15.58 1.34
C GLN A 39 -4.79 16.74 2.30
N GLU A 40 -5.44 16.44 3.42
CA GLU A 40 -5.74 17.41 4.47
C GLU A 40 -4.49 17.76 5.30
N GLN A 41 -3.66 16.76 5.62
CA GLN A 41 -2.49 16.91 6.48
C GLN A 41 -1.32 17.65 5.81
N PHE A 42 -1.09 17.38 4.53
CA PHE A 42 0.09 17.84 3.80
C PHE A 42 -0.29 18.78 2.65
N THR A 43 0.02 20.06 2.82
CA THR A 43 -0.42 21.14 1.91
C THR A 43 0.75 21.87 1.26
N VAL A 44 0.47 22.52 0.13
CA VAL A 44 1.45 23.32 -0.63
C VAL A 44 2.03 24.49 0.17
N ASP A 45 1.33 24.96 1.19
CA ASP A 45 1.78 26.03 2.09
C ASP A 45 2.88 25.55 3.04
N GLN A 46 2.92 24.26 3.37
CA GLN A 46 3.99 23.66 4.17
C GLN A 46 5.21 23.35 3.30
N GLN A 47 5.00 22.73 2.13
CA GLN A 47 6.05 22.44 1.15
C GLN A 47 5.48 22.49 -0.27
N PRO A 48 6.14 23.15 -1.24
CA PRO A 48 5.58 23.33 -2.59
C PRO A 48 5.24 22.03 -3.35
N HIS A 49 5.94 20.94 -3.05
CA HIS A 49 5.74 19.64 -3.70
C HIS A 49 4.69 18.74 -3.01
N TYR A 50 4.07 19.19 -1.91
CA TYR A 50 2.97 18.49 -1.22
C TYR A 50 1.65 18.67 -1.99
N VAL A 51 1.66 18.16 -3.22
CA VAL A 51 0.52 18.13 -4.14
C VAL A 51 0.06 16.70 -4.29
N TYR A 52 -1.15 16.42 -3.80
CA TYR A 52 -1.82 15.13 -3.89
C TYR A 52 -3.08 15.25 -4.75
N SER A 53 -3.23 14.32 -5.68
CA SER A 53 -4.31 14.30 -6.66
C SER A 53 -4.84 12.88 -6.86
N PRO A 54 -5.95 12.68 -7.59
CA PRO A 54 -6.38 11.34 -7.97
C PRO A 54 -5.33 10.55 -8.78
N ARG A 55 -4.28 11.18 -9.30
CA ARG A 55 -3.18 10.47 -9.97
C ARG A 55 -2.47 9.52 -9.02
N GLU A 56 -2.26 9.92 -7.77
CA GLU A 56 -1.65 9.09 -6.71
C GLU A 56 -2.49 7.84 -6.46
N MET A 57 -3.81 7.99 -6.34
CA MET A 57 -4.74 6.86 -6.23
C MET A 57 -4.67 5.91 -7.43
N THR A 58 -4.57 6.43 -8.65
CA THR A 58 -4.39 5.60 -9.86
C THR A 58 -3.04 4.88 -9.87
N ARG A 59 -1.96 5.54 -9.43
CA ARG A 59 -0.65 4.88 -9.26
C ARG A 59 -0.72 3.76 -8.23
N TRP A 60 -1.43 3.98 -7.12
CA TRP A 60 -1.60 2.99 -6.06
C TRP A 60 -2.30 1.73 -6.55
N VAL A 61 -3.43 1.86 -7.24
CA VAL A 61 -4.11 0.70 -7.86
C VAL A 61 -3.20 -0.02 -8.84
N ARG A 62 -2.45 0.72 -9.67
CA ARG A 62 -1.54 0.12 -10.65
C ARG A 62 -0.38 -0.63 -9.97
N GLY A 63 0.20 -0.06 -8.91
CA GLY A 63 1.27 -0.70 -8.15
C GLY A 63 0.81 -2.04 -7.56
N ILE A 64 -0.36 -2.06 -6.92
CA ILE A 64 -0.95 -3.30 -6.40
C ILE A 64 -1.24 -4.28 -7.56
N ASN A 65 -1.81 -3.82 -8.67
CA ASN A 65 -2.14 -4.69 -9.79
C ASN A 65 -0.90 -5.35 -10.44
N GLU A 66 0.19 -4.60 -10.63
CA GLU A 66 1.44 -5.16 -11.16
C GLU A 66 2.05 -6.16 -10.19
N ALA A 67 2.05 -5.85 -8.89
CA ALA A 67 2.57 -6.74 -7.85
C ALA A 67 1.85 -8.10 -7.85
N ILE A 68 0.52 -8.08 -7.92
CA ILE A 68 -0.27 -9.31 -7.86
C ILE A 68 -0.38 -10.01 -9.21
N ARG A 69 0.06 -9.42 -10.32
CA ARG A 69 -0.21 -9.87 -11.70
C ARG A 69 0.14 -11.34 -11.93
N HIS A 70 1.30 -11.77 -11.43
CA HIS A 70 1.86 -13.10 -11.64
C HIS A 70 1.59 -14.09 -10.48
N ILE A 71 0.92 -13.63 -9.42
CA ILE A 71 0.61 -14.42 -8.25
C ILE A 71 -0.66 -15.25 -8.48
N LYS A 72 -0.63 -16.53 -8.07
CA LYS A 72 -1.76 -17.47 -8.18
C LYS A 72 -2.75 -17.34 -7.02
N ASP A 73 -2.24 -17.26 -5.81
CA ASP A 73 -3.01 -17.16 -4.57
C ASP A 73 -2.54 -15.94 -3.77
N LEU A 74 -3.48 -15.13 -3.28
CA LEU A 74 -3.20 -13.94 -2.50
C LEU A 74 -3.89 -14.06 -1.15
N SER A 75 -3.15 -13.94 -0.06
CA SER A 75 -3.72 -13.87 1.29
C SER A 75 -4.17 -12.44 1.65
N PRO A 76 -5.10 -12.28 2.61
CA PRO A 76 -5.48 -10.97 3.11
C PRO A 76 -4.29 -10.19 3.69
N GLU A 77 -3.38 -10.87 4.39
CA GLU A 77 -2.17 -10.31 4.96
C GLU A 77 -1.24 -9.76 3.88
N GLU A 78 -1.02 -10.50 2.80
CA GLU A 78 -0.20 -10.04 1.65
C GLU A 78 -0.85 -8.84 0.95
N LEU A 79 -2.18 -8.84 0.80
CA LEU A 79 -2.89 -7.70 0.23
C LEU A 79 -2.71 -6.43 1.07
N VAL A 80 -2.86 -6.53 2.39
CA VAL A 80 -2.67 -5.40 3.31
C VAL A 80 -1.21 -4.95 3.32
N ARG A 81 -0.25 -5.87 3.28
CA ARG A 81 1.17 -5.55 3.20
C ARG A 81 1.53 -4.80 1.91
N LEU A 82 1.01 -5.25 0.76
CA LEU A 82 1.15 -4.59 -0.53
C LEU A 82 0.51 -3.20 -0.53
N TRP A 83 -0.70 -3.09 0.00
CA TRP A 83 -1.41 -1.81 0.15
C TRP A 83 -0.58 -0.81 0.97
N GLY A 84 -0.06 -1.24 2.13
CA GLY A 84 0.77 -0.40 3.00
C GLY A 84 2.11 -0.03 2.36
N HIS A 85 2.75 -0.96 1.66
CA HIS A 85 4.00 -0.68 0.93
C HIS A 85 3.82 0.40 -0.14
N GLU A 86 2.80 0.25 -0.98
CA GLU A 86 2.51 1.23 -2.03
C GLU A 86 2.08 2.58 -1.43
N ALA A 87 1.41 2.59 -0.27
CA ALA A 87 1.12 3.82 0.47
C ALA A 87 2.40 4.55 0.88
N LEU A 88 3.37 3.82 1.46
CA LEU A 88 4.65 4.41 1.86
C LEU A 88 5.37 5.02 0.64
N ARG A 89 5.48 4.25 -0.45
CA ARG A 89 6.14 4.74 -1.67
C ARG A 89 5.52 5.98 -2.29
N LEU A 90 4.19 6.10 -2.23
CA LEU A 90 3.47 7.20 -2.88
C LEU A 90 3.35 8.44 -2.00
N PHE A 91 3.22 8.26 -0.68
CA PHE A 91 2.86 9.33 0.23
C PHE A 91 3.96 9.66 1.24
N HIS A 92 4.70 8.66 1.74
CA HIS A 92 5.78 8.83 2.72
C HIS A 92 7.09 9.32 2.07
N ASP A 93 7.48 8.78 0.91
CA ASP A 93 8.77 9.09 0.28
C ASP A 93 8.95 10.56 -0.13
N ARG A 94 7.85 11.33 -0.19
CA ARG A 94 7.86 12.75 -0.59
C ARG A 94 8.06 13.69 0.60
N LEU A 95 7.93 13.17 1.82
CA LEU A 95 7.95 13.95 3.06
C LEU A 95 9.38 14.31 3.44
N ILE A 96 9.56 15.47 4.07
CA ILE A 96 10.89 15.99 4.42
C ILE A 96 11.24 15.63 5.85
N TYR A 97 10.29 15.76 6.78
CA TYR A 97 10.57 15.66 8.20
C TYR A 97 10.14 14.30 8.78
N ASP A 98 10.89 13.84 9.78
CA ASP A 98 10.64 12.52 10.36
C ASP A 98 9.32 12.43 11.13
N TYR A 99 8.83 13.54 11.69
CA TYR A 99 7.50 13.55 12.32
C TYR A 99 6.38 13.35 11.30
N GLU A 100 6.57 13.80 10.05
CA GLU A 100 5.60 13.60 8.96
C GLU A 100 5.59 12.13 8.53
N ARG A 101 6.79 11.55 8.40
CA ARG A 101 6.98 10.12 8.12
C ARG A 101 6.31 9.25 9.17
N GLN A 102 6.55 9.53 10.45
CA GLN A 102 5.93 8.84 11.58
C GLN A 102 4.41 9.00 11.59
N TRP A 103 3.90 10.19 11.28
CA TRP A 103 2.46 10.41 11.13
C TRP A 103 1.88 9.52 10.04
N THR A 104 2.53 9.44 8.87
CA THR A 104 2.07 8.61 7.75
C THR A 104 2.07 7.13 8.12
N GLU A 105 3.12 6.64 8.77
CA GLU A 105 3.18 5.25 9.25
C GLU A 105 2.04 4.94 10.21
N LYS A 106 1.78 5.83 11.18
CA LYS A 106 0.67 5.67 12.12
C LYS A 106 -0.68 5.71 11.41
N ALA A 107 -0.86 6.62 10.46
CA ALA A 107 -2.10 6.75 9.70
C ALA A 107 -2.39 5.50 8.86
N ILE A 108 -1.36 4.84 8.31
CA ILE A 108 -1.48 3.54 7.63
C ILE A 108 -1.98 2.48 8.61
N ASP A 109 -1.33 2.35 9.77
CA ASP A 109 -1.67 1.32 10.76
C ASP A 109 -3.10 1.52 11.31
N ASP A 110 -3.47 2.77 11.63
CA ASP A 110 -4.81 3.14 12.10
C ASP A 110 -5.89 2.88 11.03
N THR A 111 -5.61 3.21 9.77
CA THR A 111 -6.55 2.98 8.66
C THR A 111 -6.72 1.49 8.43
N ALA A 112 -5.63 0.71 8.50
CA ALA A 112 -5.71 -0.73 8.35
C ALA A 112 -6.56 -1.38 9.45
N ALA A 113 -6.40 -0.94 10.71
CA ALA A 113 -7.20 -1.40 11.84
C ALA A 113 -8.70 -1.15 11.66
N ARG A 114 -9.08 -0.04 11.02
CA ARG A 114 -10.49 0.29 10.75
C ARG A 114 -11.13 -0.53 9.64
N HIS A 115 -10.38 -0.88 8.59
CA HIS A 115 -10.93 -1.51 7.39
C HIS A 115 -10.65 -3.01 7.24
N PHE A 116 -9.62 -3.53 7.91
CA PHE A 116 -9.17 -4.92 7.79
C PHE A 116 -9.22 -5.66 9.13
N SER A 117 -10.36 -5.63 9.81
CA SER A 117 -10.55 -6.22 11.15
C SER A 117 -10.28 -7.74 11.24
N ASN A 118 -10.39 -8.46 10.13
CA ASN A 118 -10.17 -9.91 10.06
C ASN A 118 -8.75 -10.30 9.66
N VAL A 119 -7.83 -9.34 9.51
CA VAL A 119 -6.45 -9.57 9.05
C VAL A 119 -5.50 -9.40 10.23
N ASN A 120 -4.50 -10.27 10.33
CA ASN A 120 -3.47 -10.10 11.36
C ASN A 120 -2.50 -8.97 10.99
N LEU A 121 -2.79 -7.76 11.46
CA LEU A 121 -2.00 -6.56 11.14
C LEU A 121 -0.58 -6.60 11.70
N ASN A 122 -0.34 -7.31 12.81
CA ASN A 122 1.00 -7.49 13.36
C ASN A 122 1.93 -8.25 12.40
N VAL A 123 1.36 -9.12 11.57
CA VAL A 123 2.09 -9.84 10.52
C VAL A 123 2.11 -9.01 9.24
N ALA A 124 0.96 -8.53 8.77
CA ALA A 124 0.85 -7.82 7.50
C ALA A 124 1.71 -6.55 7.46
N LEU A 125 1.67 -5.75 8.52
CA LEU A 125 2.34 -4.45 8.60
C LEU A 125 3.64 -4.49 9.42
N LYS A 126 4.20 -5.69 9.68
CA LYS A 126 5.51 -5.82 10.32
C LYS A 126 6.57 -5.03 9.52
N ARG A 127 7.25 -4.10 10.20
CA ARG A 127 8.36 -3.33 9.62
C ARG A 127 9.67 -4.16 9.67
N PRO A 128 10.60 -3.99 8.70
CA PRO A 128 10.45 -3.15 7.51
C PRO A 128 9.50 -3.78 6.47
N ILE A 129 8.82 -2.93 5.69
CA ILE A 129 7.96 -3.38 4.58
C ILE A 129 8.76 -3.28 3.27
N LEU A 130 9.38 -4.39 2.88
CA LEU A 130 10.27 -4.46 1.72
C LEU A 130 9.68 -5.36 0.63
N PHE A 131 9.77 -4.89 -0.62
CA PHE A 131 9.43 -5.64 -1.82
C PHE A 131 10.58 -5.57 -2.83
N SER A 132 10.85 -6.68 -3.52
CA SER A 132 11.88 -6.78 -4.56
C SER A 132 11.49 -7.82 -5.61
N ASP A 133 12.03 -7.67 -6.83
CA ASP A 133 11.92 -8.62 -7.93
C ASP A 133 13.23 -9.42 -8.18
N TRP A 134 14.31 -9.11 -7.46
CA TRP A 134 15.66 -9.60 -7.75
C TRP A 134 15.86 -11.10 -7.54
N ARG A 135 15.13 -11.71 -6.60
CA ARG A 135 15.28 -13.13 -6.24
C ARG A 135 14.22 -14.02 -6.87
N ALA A 136 12.97 -13.59 -6.84
CA ALA A 136 11.84 -14.40 -7.27
C ALA A 136 11.51 -14.24 -8.77
N GLY A 137 12.15 -13.29 -9.47
CA GLY A 137 11.83 -12.95 -10.86
C GLY A 137 10.44 -12.30 -11.01
N HIS A 138 9.80 -11.97 -9.88
CA HIS A 138 8.54 -11.26 -9.78
C HIS A 138 8.52 -10.47 -8.47
N TYR A 139 7.74 -9.40 -8.42
CA TYR A 139 7.67 -8.49 -7.28
C TYR A 139 7.01 -9.17 -6.08
N ALA A 140 7.78 -9.39 -5.01
CA ALA A 140 7.34 -10.10 -3.81
C ALA A 140 7.93 -9.48 -2.54
N SER A 141 7.29 -9.73 -1.39
CA SER A 141 7.81 -9.33 -0.09
C SER A 141 9.11 -10.09 0.20
N ILE A 142 10.11 -9.40 0.74
CA ILE A 142 11.41 -9.98 1.09
C ILE A 142 11.79 -9.60 2.53
N GLU A 143 12.42 -10.52 3.25
CA GLU A 143 12.98 -10.23 4.57
C GLU A 143 14.28 -9.42 4.44
N GLU A 144 14.58 -8.62 5.45
CA GLU A 144 15.74 -7.72 5.42
C GLU A 144 17.07 -8.48 5.31
N ASP A 145 17.22 -9.58 6.06
CA ASP A 145 18.43 -10.39 6.06
C ASP A 145 18.69 -11.03 4.69
N ASP A 146 17.63 -11.51 4.02
CA ASP A 146 17.70 -12.06 2.67
C ASP A 146 18.15 -11.01 1.65
N LEU A 147 17.63 -9.78 1.76
CA LEU A 147 18.01 -8.68 0.88
C LEU A 147 19.46 -8.24 1.12
N ARG A 148 19.87 -8.14 2.39
CA ARG A 148 21.26 -7.82 2.76
C ARG A 148 22.23 -8.86 2.22
N GLN A 149 21.92 -10.15 2.38
CA GLN A 149 22.75 -11.23 1.86
C GLN A 149 22.90 -11.13 0.33
N TYR A 150 21.79 -10.91 -0.40
CA TYR A 150 21.83 -10.75 -1.86
C TYR A 150 22.72 -9.58 -2.32
N ILE A 151 22.68 -8.45 -1.60
CA ILE A 151 23.52 -7.29 -1.92
C ILE A 151 24.99 -7.57 -1.64
N HIS A 152 25.31 -8.31 -0.58
CA HIS A 152 26.69 -8.68 -0.24
C HIS A 152 27.31 -9.72 -1.18
N GLU A 153 26.50 -10.55 -1.83
CA GLU A 153 26.96 -11.56 -2.79
C GLU A 153 27.26 -11.00 -4.20
N ARG A 154 27.05 -9.68 -4.42
CA ARG A 154 27.33 -8.96 -5.67
C ARG A 154 28.50 -7.98 -5.53
#